data_AF-A0A0W8CD53-F1
#
_entry.id   AF-A0A0W8CD53-F1
#
_cell.length_a   1.000
_cell.length_b   1.000
_cell.length_c   1.000
_cell.angle_alpha   90.00
_cell.angle_beta   90.00
_cell.angle_gamma   90.00
#
_symmetry.space_group_name_H-M   'P 1'
#
loop_
_entity.id
_entity.type
_entity.pdbx_description
1 polymer ?
#
loop_
_entity_poly.entity_id
_entity_poly.type
_entity_poly.pdbx_seq_one_letter_code
_entity_poly.pdbx_strand_id
1 'polypeptide(L)'
;MTDSGDSDVFSMDCLSEDDTVSLQLGQDEPVEMFEAAEERQIAASDDDEAESVEEVDEVELRSRLNATADKALLVEVLATPPFTVERKMVTAMWKGVSKRLNQSLSTNFSFRSCRDRTGLLLRQYAVRKGCNEAASGTSEVYTDNDDVLQQLKTEAAIQKQVSKKNAAMKTQEIETAGQRLMQAAEKRYA
;
A
#
# COMPACT_ATOMS: atom_id res chain seq x y z
N MET A 1 -48.49 11.69 -43.43
CA MET A 1 -47.55 12.64 -44.06
C MET A 1 -46.58 13.03 -42.95
N THR A 2 -45.49 12.27 -42.79
CA THR A 2 -44.11 12.64 -43.22
C THR A 2 -43.68 13.94 -42.51
N ASP A 3 -42.57 14.02 -41.78
CA ASP A 3 -41.23 13.56 -42.12
C ASP A 3 -40.26 13.90 -40.95
N SER A 4 -39.18 13.12 -40.84
CA SER A 4 -37.80 13.39 -40.36
C SER A 4 -37.55 14.45 -39.26
N GLY A 5 -36.79 14.19 -38.19
CA GLY A 5 -35.55 13.43 -38.12
C GLY A 5 -34.37 14.39 -38.34
N ASP A 6 -33.80 14.94 -37.26
CA ASP A 6 -32.42 15.44 -37.30
C ASP A 6 -31.77 15.34 -35.92
N SER A 7 -30.58 14.77 -35.93
CA SER A 7 -29.76 14.37 -34.81
C SER A 7 -28.43 15.09 -34.98
N ASP A 8 -28.20 16.15 -34.20
CA ASP A 8 -26.93 16.87 -34.25
C ASP A 8 -25.94 16.24 -33.26
N VAL A 9 -25.18 15.30 -33.83
CA VAL A 9 -23.89 14.85 -33.34
C VAL A 9 -22.93 16.03 -33.49
N PHE A 10 -22.43 16.57 -32.38
CA PHE A 10 -21.33 17.52 -32.47
C PHE A 10 -20.08 16.79 -32.95
N SER A 11 -19.77 17.04 -34.21
CA SER A 11 -18.57 16.64 -34.93
C SER A 11 -17.32 17.11 -34.20
N MET A 12 -16.42 16.14 -34.04
CA MET A 12 -14.99 16.29 -33.99
C MET A 12 -14.53 17.15 -35.17
N ASP A 13 -13.89 18.28 -34.90
CA ASP A 13 -13.08 18.96 -35.91
C ASP A 13 -11.65 19.16 -35.42
N CYS A 14 -10.77 18.82 -36.36
CA CYS A 14 -9.35 18.63 -36.24
C CYS A 14 -8.60 19.95 -36.07
N LEU A 15 -7.58 19.96 -35.22
CA LEU A 15 -6.41 20.82 -35.44
C LEU A 15 -5.18 19.93 -35.59
N SER A 16 -4.76 19.85 -36.84
CA SER A 16 -3.47 19.36 -37.31
C SER A 16 -2.45 20.50 -37.22
N GLU A 17 -1.18 20.09 -37.32
CA GLU A 17 0.01 20.83 -37.75
C GLU A 17 1.05 21.14 -36.67
N ASP A 18 2.25 20.70 -37.03
CA ASP A 18 3.54 20.67 -36.37
C ASP A 18 3.93 21.94 -35.60
N ASP A 19 4.51 21.73 -34.42
CA ASP A 19 5.60 22.58 -33.99
C ASP A 19 6.75 21.70 -33.46
N THR A 20 7.74 21.57 -34.33
CA THR A 20 9.02 20.93 -34.08
C THR A 20 9.91 21.94 -33.37
N VAL A 21 10.09 21.80 -32.06
CA VAL A 21 11.22 22.43 -31.35
C VAL A 21 12.22 21.34 -30.99
N SER A 22 13.22 21.21 -31.86
CA SER A 22 14.52 20.62 -31.54
C SER A 22 15.23 21.51 -30.52
N LEU A 23 15.60 20.95 -29.37
CA LEU A 23 16.75 21.44 -28.61
C LEU A 23 17.69 20.28 -28.34
N GLN A 24 18.90 20.47 -28.83
CA GLN A 24 19.95 19.49 -29.03
C GLN A 24 20.97 19.59 -27.89
N LEU A 25 21.30 18.42 -27.34
CA LEU A 25 22.60 17.94 -26.84
C LEU A 25 23.52 18.86 -25.99
N GLY A 26 23.90 18.33 -24.83
CA GLY A 26 25.11 18.68 -24.07
C GLY A 26 25.00 18.15 -22.63
N GLN A 27 25.19 16.85 -22.40
CA GLN A 27 26.45 16.13 -22.10
C GLN A 27 26.85 16.11 -20.61
N ASP A 28 27.31 14.92 -20.21
CA ASP A 28 28.13 14.50 -19.05
C ASP A 28 27.35 14.01 -17.81
N GLU A 29 27.01 12.71 -17.70
CA GLU A 29 27.82 11.56 -17.21
C GLU A 29 27.82 11.43 -15.67
N PRO A 30 28.01 10.23 -15.06
CA PRO A 30 28.15 8.90 -15.66
C PRO A 30 27.14 7.86 -15.12
N VAL A 31 26.94 6.85 -15.96
CA VAL A 31 26.41 5.54 -15.61
C VAL A 31 27.53 4.78 -14.90
N GLU A 32 27.42 4.59 -13.59
CA GLU A 32 28.32 3.66 -12.88
C GLU A 32 27.87 2.23 -13.18
N MET A 33 28.51 1.67 -14.21
CA MET A 33 28.67 0.24 -14.39
C MET A 33 29.47 -0.30 -13.20
N PHE A 34 28.94 -1.26 -12.47
CA PHE A 34 29.81 -2.17 -11.72
C PHE A 34 30.00 -3.43 -12.56
N GLU A 35 30.93 -3.31 -13.50
CA GLU A 35 31.61 -4.47 -14.08
C GLU A 35 32.51 -5.14 -13.04
N ALA A 36 32.79 -6.39 -13.37
CA ALA A 36 33.35 -7.43 -12.54
C ALA A 36 34.86 -7.29 -12.25
N ALA A 37 35.28 -8.14 -11.31
CA ALA A 37 36.59 -8.73 -11.14
C ALA A 37 37.71 -7.82 -10.63
N GLU A 38 38.05 -7.99 -9.34
CA GLU A 38 39.46 -7.95 -8.94
C GLU A 38 39.85 -9.31 -8.33
N GLU A 39 40.70 -9.96 -9.12
CA GLU A 39 41.47 -11.16 -8.88
C GLU A 39 42.29 -11.03 -7.58
N ARG A 40 42.09 -11.93 -6.60
CA ARG A 40 43.11 -12.16 -5.58
C ARG A 40 43.70 -13.54 -5.74
N GLN A 41 44.95 -13.46 -6.15
CA GLN A 41 45.98 -14.48 -6.29
C GLN A 41 45.87 -15.62 -5.29
N ILE A 42 46.00 -16.81 -5.87
CA ILE A 42 46.32 -18.06 -5.20
C ILE A 42 47.75 -17.91 -4.67
N ALA A 43 47.93 -17.74 -3.37
CA ALA A 43 49.20 -17.94 -2.71
C ALA A 43 49.06 -19.17 -1.82
N ALA A 44 49.67 -20.27 -2.26
CA ALA A 44 49.88 -21.44 -1.44
C ALA A 44 50.73 -21.06 -0.23
N SER A 45 50.23 -21.40 0.96
CA SER A 45 51.03 -21.56 2.17
C SER A 45 50.34 -22.66 2.97
N ASP A 46 50.90 -23.86 2.88
CA ASP A 46 50.72 -24.90 3.91
C ASP A 46 51.16 -24.31 5.26
N ASP A 47 50.27 -24.30 6.25
CA ASP A 47 50.64 -24.58 7.64
C ASP A 47 49.39 -25.03 8.42
N ASP A 48 49.49 -26.21 9.01
CA ASP A 48 48.54 -26.78 9.96
C ASP A 48 48.33 -25.82 11.15
N GLU A 49 47.10 -25.61 11.58
CA GLU A 49 46.70 -25.70 13.00
C GLU A 49 45.20 -25.40 13.14
N ALA A 50 44.55 -26.19 14.00
CA ALA A 50 43.12 -26.16 14.22
C ALA A 50 42.72 -24.96 15.09
N GLU A 51 41.89 -24.05 14.58
CA GLU A 51 41.18 -23.12 15.46
C GLU A 51 39.78 -22.79 14.92
N SER A 52 38.87 -22.69 15.88
CA SER A 52 37.41 -22.79 15.79
C SER A 52 36.74 -21.87 14.77
N VAL A 53 35.86 -22.45 13.96
CA VAL A 53 34.79 -21.73 13.27
C VAL A 53 33.83 -21.14 14.30
N GLU A 54 34.05 -19.88 14.68
CA GLU A 54 32.94 -19.08 15.23
C GLU A 54 31.97 -18.82 14.08
N GLU A 55 30.91 -19.63 14.07
CA GLU A 55 29.67 -19.38 13.35
C GLU A 55 29.19 -17.98 13.73
N VAL A 56 29.46 -17.01 12.84
CA VAL A 56 28.84 -15.70 12.90
C VAL A 56 27.36 -15.94 12.65
N ASP A 57 26.63 -16.10 13.75
CA ASP A 57 25.17 -16.19 13.79
C ASP A 57 24.67 -14.93 13.07
N GLU A 58 24.29 -15.09 11.80
CA GLU A 58 23.72 -14.03 10.99
C GLU A 58 22.49 -13.59 11.78
N VAL A 59 22.57 -12.43 12.43
CA VAL A 59 21.47 -11.85 13.19
C VAL A 59 20.44 -11.35 12.17
N GLU A 60 19.82 -12.31 11.49
CA GLU A 60 18.50 -12.19 10.94
C GLU A 60 17.68 -11.67 12.13
N LEU A 61 17.28 -10.40 12.06
CA LEU A 61 16.29 -9.84 12.96
C LEU A 61 14.97 -10.57 12.68
N ARG A 62 14.90 -11.86 13.07
CA ARG A 62 13.75 -12.73 12.96
C ARG A 62 12.67 -12.02 13.71
N SER A 63 11.72 -11.48 12.95
CA SER A 63 10.48 -10.94 13.50
C SER A 63 9.97 -11.96 14.50
N ARG A 64 9.90 -11.58 15.78
CA ARG A 64 9.41 -12.46 16.85
C ARG A 64 7.94 -12.90 16.62
N LEU A 65 7.23 -12.23 15.71
CA LEU A 65 5.91 -12.65 15.23
C LEU A 65 6.08 -13.85 14.29
N ASN A 66 5.61 -15.01 14.77
CA ASN A 66 5.52 -16.27 14.04
C ASN A 66 4.09 -16.52 13.52
N ALA A 67 3.86 -17.62 12.79
CA ALA A 67 2.56 -17.93 12.20
C ALA A 67 1.39 -17.97 13.22
N THR A 68 1.62 -18.50 14.43
CA THR A 68 0.61 -18.51 15.50
C THR A 68 0.29 -17.10 15.97
N ALA A 69 1.32 -16.28 16.20
CA ALA A 69 1.15 -14.88 16.59
C ALA A 69 0.53 -14.04 15.47
N ASP A 70 0.81 -14.35 14.20
CA ASP A 70 0.20 -13.71 13.03
C ASP A 70 -1.30 -13.97 12.99
N LYS A 71 -1.73 -15.23 13.21
CA LYS A 71 -3.14 -15.58 13.26
C LYS A 71 -3.86 -14.81 14.37
N ALA A 72 -3.30 -14.80 15.58
CA ALA A 72 -3.86 -14.04 16.70
C ALA A 72 -3.88 -12.53 16.43
N LEU A 73 -2.81 -11.99 15.84
CA LEU A 73 -2.73 -10.58 15.44
C LEU A 73 -3.84 -10.22 14.44
N LEU A 74 -4.05 -11.04 13.42
CA LEU A 74 -5.08 -10.79 12.41
C LEU A 74 -6.50 -10.84 12.99
N VAL A 75 -6.76 -11.76 13.92
CA VAL A 75 -8.04 -11.81 14.67
C VAL A 75 -8.26 -10.52 15.46
N GLU A 76 -7.24 -10.05 16.18
CA GLU A 76 -7.33 -8.79 16.96
C GLU A 76 -7.51 -7.55 16.08
N VAL A 77 -6.83 -7.51 14.92
CA VAL A 77 -7.00 -6.44 13.94
C VAL A 77 -8.39 -6.47 13.35
N LEU A 78 -8.94 -7.65 13.02
CA LEU A 78 -10.30 -7.77 12.48
C LEU A 78 -11.36 -7.40 13.51
N ALA A 79 -11.19 -7.80 14.77
CA ALA A 79 -12.10 -7.45 15.85
C ALA A 79 -12.09 -5.96 16.18
N THR A 80 -10.99 -5.25 15.91
CA THR A 80 -10.90 -3.80 16.15
C THR A 80 -10.17 -3.10 15.00
N PRO A 81 -10.83 -2.96 13.84
CA PRO A 81 -10.18 -2.59 12.59
C PRO A 81 -9.55 -1.18 12.68
N PRO A 82 -8.21 -1.07 12.63
CA PRO A 82 -7.53 0.23 12.74
C PRO A 82 -7.77 1.12 11.53
N PHE A 83 -8.27 0.55 10.44
CA PHE A 83 -8.48 1.23 9.17
C PHE A 83 -9.82 1.97 9.10
N THR A 84 -10.79 1.64 9.97
CA THR A 84 -12.15 2.23 9.95
C THR A 84 -12.27 3.52 10.76
N VAL A 85 -11.27 3.82 11.58
CA VAL A 85 -11.29 4.99 12.47
C VAL A 85 -10.71 6.24 11.80
N GLU A 86 -11.02 7.41 12.38
CA GLU A 86 -10.39 8.67 11.97
C GLU A 86 -8.86 8.61 12.09
N ARG A 87 -8.15 9.31 11.19
CA ARG A 87 -6.67 9.30 11.11
C ARG A 87 -5.99 9.56 12.46
N LYS A 88 -6.52 10.48 13.27
CA LYS A 88 -5.98 10.81 14.61
C LYS A 88 -6.11 9.67 15.63
N MET A 89 -7.03 8.73 15.42
CA MET A 89 -7.30 7.61 16.32
C MET A 89 -6.51 6.34 15.95
N VAL A 90 -5.99 6.25 14.72
CA VAL A 90 -5.30 5.05 14.20
C VAL A 90 -4.17 4.58 15.13
N THR A 91 -3.35 5.49 15.65
CA THR A 91 -2.27 5.13 16.59
C THR A 91 -2.80 4.56 17.90
N ALA A 92 -3.89 5.11 18.43
CA ALA A 92 -4.52 4.59 19.64
C ALA A 92 -5.10 3.18 19.42
N MET A 93 -5.69 2.94 18.24
CA MET A 93 -6.19 1.62 17.88
C MET A 93 -5.08 0.57 17.83
N TRP A 94 -3.97 0.87 17.16
CA TRP A 94 -2.83 -0.05 17.11
C TRP A 94 -2.24 -0.32 18.50
N LYS A 95 -2.19 0.69 19.39
CA LYS A 95 -1.81 0.47 20.79
C LYS A 95 -2.77 -0.49 21.50
N GLY A 96 -4.07 -0.37 21.25
CA GLY A 96 -5.08 -1.29 21.78
C GLY A 96 -4.91 -2.72 21.28
N VAL A 97 -4.74 -2.90 19.96
CA VAL A 97 -4.47 -4.20 19.31
C VAL A 97 -3.24 -4.87 19.93
N SER A 98 -2.12 -4.16 19.98
CA SER A 98 -0.87 -4.67 20.56
C SER A 98 -1.03 -5.03 22.04
N LYS A 99 -1.74 -4.21 22.81
CA LYS A 99 -2.02 -4.50 24.22
C LYS A 99 -2.78 -5.83 24.39
N ARG A 100 -3.87 -6.03 23.64
CA ARG A 100 -4.68 -7.25 23.75
C ARG A 100 -3.95 -8.49 23.24
N LEU A 101 -3.23 -8.36 22.12
CA LEU A 101 -2.38 -9.43 21.60
C LEU A 101 -1.34 -9.88 22.63
N ASN A 102 -0.65 -8.92 23.24
CA ASN A 102 0.36 -9.18 24.26
C ASN A 102 -0.23 -9.82 25.52
N GLN A 103 -1.43 -9.41 25.92
CA GLN A 103 -2.17 -10.03 27.03
C GLN A 103 -2.56 -11.48 26.71
N SER A 104 -3.04 -11.75 25.50
CA SER A 104 -3.46 -13.08 25.08
C SER A 104 -2.29 -14.06 24.94
N LEU A 105 -1.17 -13.59 24.38
CA LEU A 105 -0.02 -14.45 24.08
C LEU A 105 1.06 -14.43 25.17
N SER A 106 0.89 -13.65 26.23
CA SER A 106 1.93 -13.39 27.24
C SER A 106 3.25 -12.90 26.62
N THR A 107 3.14 -11.96 25.68
CA THR A 107 4.28 -11.39 24.94
C THR A 107 4.38 -9.86 25.13
N ASN A 108 5.34 -9.22 24.45
CA ASN A 108 5.59 -7.79 24.56
C ASN A 108 5.90 -7.13 23.20
N PHE A 109 5.13 -7.45 22.16
CA PHE A 109 5.26 -6.81 20.85
C PHE A 109 4.91 -5.33 20.90
N SER A 110 5.67 -4.50 20.18
CA SER A 110 5.31 -3.09 20.02
C SER A 110 4.14 -2.94 19.04
N PHE A 111 3.33 -1.89 19.22
CA PHE A 111 2.25 -1.59 18.28
C PHE A 111 2.75 -1.31 16.85
N ARG A 112 3.99 -0.82 16.71
CA ARG A 112 4.63 -0.62 15.41
C ARG A 112 4.90 -1.96 14.74
N SER A 113 5.50 -2.90 15.47
CA SER A 113 5.75 -4.26 14.99
C SER A 113 4.47 -4.97 14.56
N CYS A 114 3.39 -4.86 15.35
CA CYS A 114 2.07 -5.40 14.97
C CYS A 114 1.55 -4.78 13.66
N ARG A 115 1.56 -3.44 13.56
CA ARG A 115 1.12 -2.72 12.36
C ARG A 115 1.92 -3.12 11.12
N ASP A 116 3.24 -3.12 11.25
CA ASP A 116 4.14 -3.36 10.13
C ASP A 116 4.04 -4.82 9.67
N ARG A 117 3.87 -5.77 10.61
CA ARG A 117 3.60 -7.18 10.29
C ARG A 117 2.26 -7.37 9.59
N THR A 118 1.17 -6.77 10.07
CA THR A 118 -0.13 -6.82 9.35
C THR A 118 0.00 -6.27 7.93
N GLY A 119 0.72 -5.16 7.76
CA GLY A 119 0.98 -4.58 6.43
C GLY A 119 1.82 -5.49 5.52
N LEU A 120 2.73 -6.28 6.09
CA LEU A 120 3.47 -7.31 5.35
C LEU A 120 2.54 -8.45 4.91
N LEU A 121 1.73 -8.99 5.84
CA LEU A 121 0.81 -10.10 5.58
C LEU A 121 -0.21 -9.75 4.47
N LEU A 122 -0.76 -8.52 4.51
CA LEU A 122 -1.67 -8.04 3.45
C LEU A 122 -0.99 -7.95 2.07
N ARG A 123 0.29 -7.56 2.03
CA ARG A 123 1.06 -7.51 0.77
C ARG A 123 1.36 -8.92 0.24
N GLN A 124 1.79 -9.82 1.10
CA GLN A 124 2.02 -11.23 0.75
C GLN A 124 0.74 -11.90 0.23
N TYR A 125 -0.40 -11.64 0.88
CA TYR A 125 -1.70 -12.09 0.41
C TYR A 125 -2.03 -11.54 -0.98
N ALA A 126 -1.82 -10.25 -1.22
CA ALA A 126 -2.11 -9.65 -2.52
C ALA A 126 -1.27 -10.26 -3.66
N VAL A 127 0.02 -10.51 -3.41
CA VAL A 127 0.91 -11.19 -4.36
C VAL A 127 0.40 -12.61 -4.63
N ARG A 128 0.15 -13.38 -3.57
CA ARG A 128 -0.31 -14.76 -3.69
C ARG A 128 -1.64 -14.87 -4.41
N LYS A 129 -2.60 -13.99 -4.09
CA LYS A 129 -3.89 -13.93 -4.78
C LYS A 129 -3.70 -13.72 -6.27
N GLY A 130 -2.84 -12.77 -6.67
CA GLY A 130 -2.52 -12.55 -8.09
C GLY A 130 -1.86 -13.76 -8.76
N CYS A 131 -0.96 -14.45 -8.06
CA CYS A 131 -0.36 -15.69 -8.54
C CYS A 131 -1.40 -16.81 -8.71
N ASN A 132 -2.30 -17.00 -7.74
CA ASN A 132 -3.37 -18.00 -7.81
C ASN A 132 -4.36 -17.68 -8.94
N GLU A 133 -4.71 -16.41 -9.13
CA GLU A 133 -5.55 -15.98 -10.24
C GLU A 133 -4.89 -16.28 -11.60
N ALA A 134 -3.57 -16.09 -11.72
CA ALA A 134 -2.81 -16.42 -12.93
C ALA A 134 -2.61 -17.93 -13.14
N ALA A 135 -2.51 -18.70 -12.06
CA ALA A 135 -2.33 -20.16 -12.07
C ALA A 135 -3.65 -20.94 -11.93
N SER A 136 -4.79 -20.26 -12.08
CA SER A 136 -6.09 -20.83 -11.77
C SER A 136 -6.37 -22.11 -12.56
N GLY A 137 -6.85 -23.15 -11.87
CA GLY A 137 -7.06 -24.47 -12.46
C GLY A 137 -5.82 -25.35 -12.59
N THR A 138 -4.64 -24.91 -12.12
CA THR A 138 -3.41 -25.73 -12.13
C THR A 138 -2.82 -25.92 -10.74
N SER A 139 -2.41 -24.84 -10.07
CA SER A 139 -1.80 -24.88 -8.75
C SER A 139 -2.14 -23.60 -8.01
N GLU A 140 -3.07 -23.72 -7.06
CA GLU A 140 -3.48 -22.62 -6.20
C GLU A 140 -2.98 -22.89 -4.77
N VAL A 141 -2.35 -21.89 -4.15
CA VAL A 141 -1.81 -22.01 -2.79
C VAL A 141 -2.66 -21.17 -1.84
N TYR A 142 -3.29 -21.83 -0.87
CA TYR A 142 -4.11 -21.17 0.15
C TYR A 142 -3.45 -21.26 1.52
N THR A 143 -3.66 -20.22 2.34
CA THR A 143 -3.30 -20.25 3.77
C THR A 143 -4.50 -20.03 4.67
N ASP A 144 -4.40 -20.56 5.90
CA ASP A 144 -5.41 -20.43 6.97
C ASP A 144 -5.85 -18.98 7.26
N ASN A 145 -5.04 -17.98 6.90
CA ASN A 145 -5.30 -16.57 7.15
C ASN A 145 -5.95 -15.84 5.96
N ASP A 146 -6.13 -16.49 4.81
CA ASP A 146 -6.54 -15.83 3.56
C ASP A 146 -7.92 -15.20 3.66
N ASP A 147 -8.87 -15.85 4.32
CA ASP A 147 -10.23 -15.32 4.53
C ASP A 147 -10.20 -14.03 5.35
N VAL A 148 -9.44 -14.03 6.46
CA VAL A 148 -9.29 -12.87 7.34
C VAL A 148 -8.60 -11.72 6.58
N LEU A 149 -7.57 -12.03 5.79
CA LEU A 149 -6.83 -11.04 5.00
C LEU A 149 -7.70 -10.44 3.89
N GLN A 150 -8.52 -11.26 3.23
CA GLN A 150 -9.48 -10.81 2.22
C GLN A 150 -10.56 -9.91 2.84
N GLN A 151 -11.06 -10.25 4.02
CA GLN A 151 -12.03 -9.43 4.74
C GLN A 151 -11.42 -8.08 5.14
N LEU A 152 -10.24 -8.07 5.76
CA LEU A 152 -9.53 -6.84 6.13
C LEU A 152 -9.26 -5.93 4.93
N LYS A 153 -8.87 -6.51 3.79
CA LYS A 153 -8.66 -5.76 2.54
C LYS A 153 -9.95 -5.10 2.07
N THR A 154 -11.07 -5.81 2.15
CA THR A 154 -12.38 -5.32 1.72
C THR A 154 -12.87 -4.18 2.63
N GLU A 155 -12.80 -4.35 3.94
CA GLU A 155 -13.19 -3.32 4.92
C GLU A 155 -12.35 -2.04 4.78
N ALA A 156 -11.03 -2.19 4.58
CA ALA A 156 -10.15 -1.05 4.35
C ALA A 156 -10.50 -0.29 3.06
N ALA A 157 -10.87 -1.00 1.99
CA ALA A 157 -11.29 -0.39 0.73
C ALA A 157 -12.62 0.37 0.88
N ILE A 158 -13.61 -0.23 1.57
CA ILE A 158 -14.89 0.42 1.88
C ILE A 158 -14.66 1.71 2.66
N GLN A 159 -13.84 1.67 3.72
CA GLN A 159 -13.57 2.86 4.51
C GLN A 159 -12.90 3.97 3.70
N LYS A 160 -11.95 3.62 2.83
CA LYS A 160 -11.29 4.60 1.96
C LYS A 160 -12.31 5.31 1.06
N GLN A 161 -13.29 4.59 0.52
CA GLN A 161 -14.35 5.17 -0.28
C GLN A 161 -15.29 6.05 0.55
N VAL A 162 -15.72 5.59 1.73
CA VAL A 162 -16.56 6.37 2.65
C VAL A 162 -15.86 7.68 3.04
N SER A 163 -14.58 7.61 3.40
CA SER A 163 -13.78 8.79 3.77
C SER A 163 -13.66 9.78 2.60
N LYS A 164 -13.48 9.29 1.37
CA LYS A 164 -13.46 10.13 0.16
C LYS A 164 -14.80 10.81 -0.09
N LYS A 165 -15.92 10.07 0.03
CA LYS A 165 -17.27 10.62 -0.12
C LYS A 165 -17.57 11.70 0.93
N ASN A 166 -17.24 11.45 2.19
CA ASN A 166 -17.43 12.41 3.27
C ASN A 166 -16.60 13.69 3.05
N ALA A 167 -15.37 13.57 2.58
CA ALA A 167 -14.54 14.73 2.23
C ALA A 167 -15.16 15.55 1.08
N ALA A 168 -15.65 14.88 0.04
CA ALA A 168 -16.31 15.55 -1.08
C ALA A 168 -17.61 16.27 -0.67
N MET A 169 -18.46 15.61 0.13
CA MET A 169 -19.68 16.21 0.66
C MET A 169 -19.38 17.46 1.49
N LYS A 170 -18.38 17.40 2.38
CA LYS A 170 -17.98 18.55 3.19
C LYS A 170 -17.53 19.73 2.33
N THR A 171 -16.80 19.48 1.24
CA THR A 171 -16.40 20.54 0.30
C THR A 171 -17.62 21.17 -0.38
N GLN A 172 -18.55 20.34 -0.86
CA GLN A 172 -19.78 20.81 -1.50
C GLN A 172 -20.66 21.65 -0.54
N GLU A 173 -20.76 21.25 0.72
CA GLU A 173 -21.50 21.99 1.75
C GLU A 173 -20.92 23.40 1.95
N ILE A 174 -19.59 23.50 2.03
CA ILE A 174 -18.89 24.78 2.20
C ILE A 174 -19.10 25.68 0.98
N GLU A 175 -18.97 25.13 -0.23
CA GLU A 175 -19.19 25.87 -1.47
C GLU A 175 -20.64 26.39 -1.57
N THR A 176 -21.61 25.51 -1.30
CA THR A 176 -23.04 25.86 -1.34
C THR A 176 -23.36 26.94 -0.30
N ALA A 177 -22.78 26.85 0.91
CA ALA A 177 -22.92 27.88 1.93
C ALA A 177 -22.32 29.22 1.47
N GLY A 178 -21.16 29.19 0.83
CA GLY A 178 -20.51 30.38 0.26
C GLY A 178 -21.37 31.05 -0.82
N GLN A 179 -21.91 30.28 -1.77
CA GLN A 179 -22.80 30.79 -2.82
C GLN A 179 -24.07 31.42 -2.23
N ARG A 180 -24.68 30.80 -1.21
CA ARG A 180 -25.86 31.36 -0.52
C ARG A 180 -25.54 32.68 0.17
N LEU A 181 -24.38 32.81 0.80
CA LEU A 181 -23.95 34.05 1.43
C LEU A 181 -23.76 35.18 0.41
N MET A 182 -23.17 34.85 -0.76
CA MET A 182 -23.00 35.80 -1.86
C MET A 182 -24.34 36.29 -2.39
N GLN A 183 -25.26 35.38 -2.72
CA GLN A 183 -26.61 35.74 -3.18
C GLN A 183 -27.40 36.56 -2.16
N ALA A 184 -27.25 36.25 -0.87
CA ALA A 184 -27.88 37.01 0.20
C ALA A 184 -27.30 38.42 0.34
N ALA A 185 -26.01 38.61 0.07
CA ALA A 185 -25.38 39.92 0.04
C ALA A 185 -25.84 40.74 -1.17
N GLU A 186 -25.87 40.15 -2.38
CA GLU A 186 -26.35 40.83 -3.60
C GLU A 186 -27.76 41.38 -3.44
N LYS A 187 -28.68 40.60 -2.86
CA LYS A 187 -30.06 41.04 -2.58
C LYS A 187 -30.18 42.20 -1.60
N ARG A 188 -29.14 42.51 -0.80
CA ARG A 188 -29.15 43.65 0.14
C ARG A 188 -28.68 44.95 -0.50
N TYR A 189 -27.95 44.88 -1.61
CA TYR A 189 -27.41 46.04 -2.32
C TYR A 189 -28.15 46.36 -3.63
N ALA A 190 -29.12 45.53 -4.01
CA ALA A 190 -30.06 45.75 -5.11
C ALA A 190 -31.34 46.43 -4.60
#